data_AF-A0A6P3Y860-F1
#
_entry.id   AF-A0A6P3Y860-F1
#
_cell.length_a   1.000
_cell.length_b   1.000
_cell.length_c   1.000
_cell.angle_alpha   90.00
_cell.angle_beta   90.00
_cell.angle_gamma   90.00
#
_symmetry.space_group_name_H-M   'P 1'
#
loop_
_entity.id
_entity.type
_entity.pdbx_description
1 polymer ?
#
loop_
_entity_poly.entity_id
_entity_poly.type
_entity_poly.pdbx_seq_one_letter_code
_entity_poly.pdbx_strand_id
1 'polypeptide(L)'
;MTKTLKDVGETVEKDVLTFASEHTLNAICETAMGTSLHDLNVAKEEYREKIRQLDSLLVYRLLRPWLLSEWLWNLSSAGRLEKKLLYHFHGFTEKIIAERKLYHERTNGRYLQTIEDDNVTETDDVEIYGST
;
A
#
# COMPACT_ATOMS: atom_id res chain seq x y z
N MET A 1 -7.05 14.15 7.34
CA MET A 1 -8.34 13.67 7.88
C MET A 1 -9.27 14.80 8.32
N THR A 2 -8.91 15.65 9.29
CA THR A 2 -9.82 16.70 9.80
C THR A 2 -10.06 17.87 8.85
N LYS A 3 -9.09 18.21 8.00
CA LYS A 3 -9.22 19.28 6.99
C LYS A 3 -10.25 18.97 5.91
N THR A 4 -10.29 17.74 5.39
CA THR A 4 -11.20 17.31 4.32
C THR A 4 -12.66 17.18 4.76
N LEU A 5 -12.90 17.01 6.06
CA LEU A 5 -14.25 17.00 6.65
C LEU A 5 -14.71 18.40 7.08
N LYS A 6 -13.78 19.33 7.32
CA LYS A 6 -14.04 20.68 7.80
C LYS A 6 -14.22 21.72 6.68
N ASP A 7 -13.64 21.46 5.51
CA ASP A 7 -13.70 22.34 4.33
C ASP A 7 -15.05 22.29 3.59
N VAL A 8 -15.89 21.31 3.91
CA VAL A 8 -17.18 21.10 3.25
C VAL A 8 -18.29 21.43 4.24
N GLY A 9 -18.75 22.68 4.23
CA GLY A 9 -19.71 23.25 5.18
C GLY A 9 -21.18 22.79 5.03
N GLU A 10 -21.46 21.71 4.31
CA GLU A 10 -22.80 21.13 4.13
C GLU A 10 -22.79 19.62 4.41
N THR A 11 -23.96 19.04 4.66
CA THR A 11 -24.16 17.61 4.93
C THR A 11 -23.49 16.73 3.87
N VAL A 12 -22.31 16.21 4.19
CA VAL A 12 -21.52 15.39 3.28
C VAL A 12 -21.99 13.94 3.37
N GLU A 13 -22.72 13.48 2.36
CA GLU A 13 -22.88 12.04 2.09
C GLU A 13 -21.58 11.51 1.46
N LYS A 14 -20.52 11.41 2.26
CA LYS A 14 -19.32 10.67 1.85
C LYS A 14 -19.49 9.22 2.28
N ASP A 15 -19.38 8.31 1.32
CA ASP A 15 -19.30 6.89 1.61
C ASP A 15 -18.13 6.65 2.58
N VAL A 16 -18.48 6.23 3.80
CA VAL A 16 -17.55 5.99 4.90
C VAL A 16 -16.53 4.93 4.51
N LEU A 17 -16.94 3.93 3.71
CA LEU A 17 -16.06 2.85 3.28
C LEU A 17 -14.95 3.38 2.37
N THR A 18 -15.32 4.18 1.37
CA THR A 18 -14.36 4.80 0.45
C THR A 18 -13.41 5.76 1.19
N PHE A 19 -13.95 6.57 2.11
CA PHE A 19 -13.15 7.50 2.92
C PHE A 19 -12.14 6.78 3.83
N ALA A 20 -12.58 5.74 4.54
CA ALA A 20 -11.74 4.98 5.46
C ALA A 20 -10.67 4.20 4.69
N SER A 21 -11.06 3.51 3.61
CA SER A 21 -10.12 2.81 2.72
C SER A 21 -9.08 3.76 2.17
N GLU A 22 -9.48 5.00 1.86
CA GLU A 22 -8.58 6.00 1.35
C GLU A 22 -7.47 6.36 2.33
N HIS A 23 -7.87 6.70 3.55
CA HIS A 23 -6.95 7.14 4.58
C HIS A 23 -6.09 5.98 5.07
N THR A 24 -6.66 4.78 5.15
CA THR A 24 -5.95 3.57 5.60
C THR A 24 -4.85 3.19 4.62
N LEU A 25 -5.13 3.23 3.31
CA LEU A 25 -4.11 2.95 2.29
C LEU A 25 -2.95 3.95 2.38
N ASN A 26 -3.26 5.25 2.47
CA ASN A 26 -2.23 6.27 2.64
C ASN A 26 -1.39 6.04 3.91
N ALA A 27 -2.05 5.74 5.04
CA ALA A 27 -1.37 5.47 6.30
C ALA A 27 -0.42 4.27 6.21
N ILE A 28 -0.83 3.16 5.58
CA ILE A 28 0.03 1.98 5.42
C ILE A 28 1.21 2.28 4.49
N CYS A 29 0.98 3.01 3.40
CA CYS A 29 2.08 3.36 2.50
C CYS A 29 3.09 4.30 3.17
N GLU A 30 2.63 5.28 3.94
CA GLU A 30 3.51 6.21 4.67
C GLU A 30 4.25 5.49 5.80
N THR A 31 3.56 4.68 6.61
CA THR A 31 4.13 4.07 7.82
C THR A 31 4.91 2.78 7.54
N ALA A 32 4.31 1.82 6.83
CA ALA A 32 4.93 0.52 6.59
C ALA A 32 5.86 0.57 5.37
N MET A 33 5.37 1.14 4.26
CA MET A 33 6.14 1.17 3.02
C MET A 33 7.17 2.32 2.99
N GLY A 34 7.00 3.36 3.82
CA GLY A 34 7.90 4.50 3.90
C GLY A 34 7.82 5.42 2.69
N THR A 35 6.68 5.44 1.98
CA THR A 35 6.45 6.26 0.79
C THR A 35 5.14 7.04 0.91
N SER A 36 5.16 8.31 0.48
CA SER A 36 3.96 9.14 0.43
C SER A 36 3.22 8.90 -0.89
N LEU A 37 1.93 8.56 -0.80
CA LEU A 37 1.05 8.46 -1.98
C LEU A 37 0.50 9.82 -2.45
N HIS A 38 0.89 10.92 -1.80
CA HIS A 38 0.33 12.25 -2.07
C HIS A 38 0.66 12.77 -3.46
N ASP A 39 1.82 12.40 -4.01
CA ASP A 39 2.29 12.84 -5.33
C ASP A 39 1.70 12.05 -6.51
N LEU A 40 0.88 11.03 -6.22
CA LEU A 40 0.48 9.99 -7.17
C LEU A 40 -1.04 9.83 -7.28
N ASN A 41 -1.81 10.92 -7.24
CA ASN A 41 -3.28 10.88 -7.25
C ASN A 41 -3.89 9.98 -8.34
N VAL A 42 -3.36 10.00 -9.57
CA VAL A 42 -3.86 9.13 -10.66
C VAL A 42 -3.52 7.65 -10.43
N ALA A 43 -2.28 7.35 -10.04
CA ALA A 43 -1.85 5.98 -9.77
C ALA A 43 -2.54 5.39 -8.52
N LYS A 44 -2.92 6.25 -7.57
CA LYS A 44 -3.63 5.90 -6.35
C LYS A 44 -5.05 5.42 -6.64
N GLU A 45 -5.79 6.14 -7.49
CA GLU A 45 -7.13 5.71 -7.91
C GLU A 45 -7.09 4.43 -8.74
N GLU A 46 -6.12 4.30 -9.65
CA GLU A 46 -5.93 3.07 -10.41
C GLU A 46 -5.61 1.90 -9.47
N TYR A 47 -4.68 2.07 -8.54
CA TYR A 47 -4.33 1.05 -7.56
C TYR A 47 -5.54 0.59 -6.73
N ARG A 48 -6.37 1.52 -6.26
CA ARG A 48 -7.60 1.22 -5.52
C ARG A 48 -8.60 0.41 -6.33
N GLU A 49 -8.81 0.80 -7.59
CA GLU A 49 -9.71 0.09 -8.49
C GLU A 49 -9.24 -1.36 -8.69
N LYS A 50 -7.93 -1.55 -8.90
CA LYS A 50 -7.34 -2.89 -9.01
C LYS A 50 -7.52 -3.70 -7.72
N ILE A 51 -7.43 -3.08 -6.54
CA ILE A 51 -7.62 -3.78 -5.25
C ILE A 51 -9.06 -4.24 -5.14
N ARG A 52 -10.03 -3.36 -5.40
CA ARG A 52 -11.44 -3.72 -5.33
C ARG A 52 -11.79 -4.89 -6.26
N GLN A 53 -11.20 -4.93 -7.45
CA GLN A 53 -11.35 -6.06 -8.37
C GLN A 53 -10.70 -7.35 -7.82
N LEU A 54 -9.50 -7.24 -7.24
CA LEU A 54 -8.79 -8.38 -6.66
C LEU A 54 -9.55 -8.96 -5.46
N ASP A 55 -10.05 -8.11 -4.57
CA ASP A 55 -10.85 -8.51 -3.41
C ASP A 55 -12.12 -9.23 -3.84
N SER A 56 -12.79 -8.74 -4.89
CA SER A 56 -13.99 -9.40 -5.43
C SER A 56 -13.69 -10.81 -5.95
N LEU A 57 -12.53 -11.01 -6.58
CA LEU A 57 -12.07 -12.31 -7.07
C LEU A 57 -11.68 -13.24 -5.91
N LEU A 58 -11.06 -12.69 -4.88
CA LEU A 58 -10.68 -13.44 -3.69
C LEU A 58 -11.91 -13.97 -2.95
N VAL A 59 -12.93 -13.13 -2.75
CA VAL A 59 -14.23 -13.54 -2.19
C VAL A 59 -14.90 -14.58 -3.08
N TYR A 60 -14.88 -14.38 -4.41
CA TYR A 60 -15.43 -15.34 -5.36
C TYR A 60 -14.75 -16.73 -5.27
N ARG A 61 -13.43 -16.75 -5.06
CA ARG A 61 -12.66 -17.99 -4.89
C ARG A 61 -12.95 -18.64 -3.54
N LEU A 62 -13.02 -17.86 -2.46
CA LEU A 62 -13.30 -18.36 -1.11
C LEU A 62 -14.70 -18.98 -0.99
N LEU A 63 -15.71 -18.41 -1.65
CA LEU A 63 -17.08 -18.92 -1.63
C LEU A 63 -17.28 -20.21 -2.45
N ARG A 64 -16.26 -20.64 -3.23
CA ARG A 64 -16.36 -21.79 -4.14
C ARG A 64 -15.20 -22.76 -3.88
N PRO A 65 -15.34 -23.68 -2.92
CA PRO A 65 -14.26 -24.57 -2.51
C PRO A 65 -13.65 -25.40 -3.67
N TRP A 66 -14.43 -25.73 -4.70
CA TRP A 66 -13.92 -26.45 -5.88
C TRP A 66 -12.94 -25.62 -6.75
N LEU A 67 -12.97 -24.30 -6.65
CA LEU A 67 -12.02 -23.37 -7.31
C LEU A 67 -10.76 -23.12 -6.47
N LEU A 68 -10.61 -23.77 -5.32
CA LEU A 68 -9.37 -23.69 -4.53
C LEU A 68 -8.20 -24.39 -5.22
N SER A 69 -8.48 -25.47 -5.97
CA SER A 69 -7.47 -26.17 -6.76
C SER A 69 -6.82 -25.23 -7.76
N GLU A 70 -5.51 -25.09 -7.66
CA GLU A 70 -4.73 -24.14 -8.48
C GLU A 70 -4.86 -24.41 -9.97
N TRP A 71 -4.99 -25.67 -10.37
CA TRP A 71 -5.13 -26.03 -11.79
C TRP A 71 -6.46 -25.54 -12.36
N LEU A 72 -7.57 -25.78 -11.65
CA LEU A 72 -8.90 -25.31 -12.06
C LEU A 72 -8.96 -23.77 -12.05
N TRP A 73 -8.34 -23.15 -11.06
CA TRP A 73 -8.28 -21.70 -10.96
C TRP A 73 -7.49 -21.07 -12.11
N ASN A 74 -6.31 -21.61 -12.41
CA ASN A 74 -5.45 -21.13 -13.50
C ASN A 74 -6.09 -21.29 -14.88
N LEU A 75 -6.96 -22.28 -15.06
CA LEU A 75 -7.70 -22.49 -16.30
C LEU A 75 -8.87 -21.48 -16.45
N SER A 76 -9.45 -21.05 -15.34
CA SER A 76 -10.59 -20.12 -15.32
C SER A 76 -10.23 -18.72 -15.85
N SER A 77 -11.23 -18.01 -16.39
CA SER A 77 -11.08 -16.60 -16.78
C SER A 77 -10.80 -15.70 -15.56
N ALA A 78 -11.38 -16.03 -14.41
CA ALA A 78 -11.18 -15.32 -13.15
C ALA A 78 -9.72 -15.39 -12.68
N GLY A 79 -9.09 -16.57 -12.69
CA GLY A 79 -7.69 -16.72 -12.34
C GLY A 79 -6.72 -16.03 -13.31
N ARG A 80 -7.08 -15.95 -14.60
CA ARG A 80 -6.31 -15.13 -15.56
C ARG A 80 -6.41 -13.64 -15.26
N LEU A 81 -7.58 -13.17 -14.82
CA LEU A 81 -7.78 -11.77 -14.43
C LEU A 81 -6.99 -11.46 -13.15
N GLU A 82 -7.04 -12.35 -12.15
CA GLU A 82 -6.23 -12.23 -10.93
C GLU A 82 -4.74 -12.07 -11.24
N LYS A 83 -4.19 -12.93 -12.12
CA LYS A 83 -2.78 -12.83 -12.54
C LYS A 83 -2.43 -11.50 -13.17
N LYS A 84 -3.32 -10.94 -13.99
CA LYS A 84 -3.12 -9.61 -14.59
C LYS A 84 -3.15 -8.51 -13.53
N LEU A 85 -4.07 -8.58 -12.57
CA LEU A 85 -4.12 -7.62 -11.46
C LEU A 85 -2.84 -7.71 -10.63
N LEU A 86 -2.44 -8.92 -10.22
CA LEU A 86 -1.23 -9.18 -9.43
C LEU A 86 0.04 -8.68 -10.10
N TYR A 87 0.12 -8.74 -11.44
CA TYR A 87 1.22 -8.16 -12.19
C TYR A 87 1.35 -6.64 -11.96
N HIS A 88 0.24 -5.90 -12.01
CA HIS A 88 0.26 -4.47 -11.71
C HIS A 88 0.62 -4.18 -10.24
N PHE A 89 0.13 -5.00 -9.30
CA PHE A 89 0.47 -4.89 -7.88
C PHE A 89 1.95 -5.10 -7.60
N HIS A 90 2.55 -6.11 -8.23
CA HIS A 90 3.98 -6.36 -8.13
C HIS A 90 4.76 -5.19 -8.71
N GLY A 91 4.38 -4.66 -9.87
CA GLY A 91 5.04 -3.49 -10.44
C GLY A 91 5.03 -2.27 -9.51
N PHE A 92 3.91 -2.01 -8.84
CA PHE A 92 3.83 -0.95 -7.83
C PHE A 92 4.75 -1.21 -6.64
N THR A 93 4.72 -2.42 -6.08
CA THR A 93 5.50 -2.79 -4.90
C THR A 93 7.00 -2.82 -5.20
N GLU A 94 7.40 -3.35 -6.35
CA GLU A 94 8.79 -3.36 -6.83
C GLU A 94 9.35 -1.96 -6.98
N LYS A 95 8.56 -1.01 -7.48
CA LYS A 95 8.97 0.40 -7.57
C LYS A 95 9.30 0.97 -6.19
N ILE A 96 8.44 0.71 -5.20
CA ILE A 96 8.65 1.20 -3.83
C ILE A 96 9.86 0.53 -3.18
N ILE A 97 10.02 -0.78 -3.38
CA ILE A 97 11.20 -1.51 -2.89
C ILE A 97 12.48 -0.92 -3.50
N ALA A 98 12.49 -0.64 -4.81
CA ALA A 98 13.63 -0.03 -5.48
C ALA A 98 13.95 1.37 -4.92
N GLU A 99 12.94 2.21 -4.70
CA GLU A 99 13.11 3.53 -4.08
C GLU A 99 13.69 3.43 -2.67
N ARG A 100 13.20 2.49 -1.86
CA ARG A 100 13.69 2.29 -0.50
C ARG A 100 15.12 1.75 -0.48
N LYS A 101 15.48 0.86 -1.41
CA LYS A 101 16.88 0.42 -1.59
C LYS A 101 17.80 1.60 -1.91
N LEU A 102 17.41 2.47 -2.86
CA LEU A 102 18.17 3.67 -3.18
C LEU A 102 18.29 4.65 -2.00
N TYR A 103 17.24 4.80 -1.20
CA TYR A 103 17.28 5.60 0.02
C TYR A 103 18.33 5.06 1.01
N HIS A 104 18.36 3.74 1.22
CA HIS A 104 19.35 3.12 2.10
C HIS A 104 20.77 3.21 1.55
N GLU A 105 20.97 3.08 0.24
CA GLU A 105 22.28 3.31 -0.40
C GLU A 105 22.76 4.76 -0.18
N ARG A 106 21.89 5.76 -0.33
CA ARG A 106 22.23 7.18 -0.12
C ARG A 106 22.49 7.53 1.35
N THR A 107 21.80 6.87 2.27
CA THR A 107 21.93 7.09 3.71
C THR A 107 22.98 6.18 4.36
N ASN A 108 23.72 5.40 3.57
CA ASN A 108 24.68 4.38 4.02
C ASN A 108 24.07 3.42 5.05
N GLY A 109 22.78 3.08 4.90
CA GLY A 109 22.09 2.14 5.78
C GLY A 109 21.93 2.61 7.23
N ARG A 110 22.02 3.92 7.51
CA ARG A 110 21.95 4.49 8.89
C ARG A 110 20.89 3.85 9.79
N TYR A 111 19.67 3.68 9.29
CA TYR A 111 18.55 3.12 10.07
C TYR A 111 18.47 1.59 10.08
N LEU A 112 19.24 0.91 9.21
CA LEU A 112 19.37 -0.54 9.23
C LEU A 112 20.48 -0.98 10.17
N GLN A 113 21.54 -0.17 10.31
CA GLN A 113 22.63 -0.39 11.26
C GLN A 113 22.12 -0.39 12.70
N THR A 114 21.18 0.50 13.05
CA THR A 114 20.56 0.53 14.39
C THR A 114 19.84 -0.79 14.75
N ILE A 115 19.32 -1.54 13.78
CA ILE A 115 18.68 -2.84 14.02
C ILE A 115 19.72 -3.95 14.27
N GLU A 116 20.90 -3.84 13.66
CA GLU A 116 22.03 -4.75 13.93
C GLU A 116 22.70 -4.43 15.29
N ASP A 117 22.74 -3.14 15.65
CA ASP A 117 23.31 -2.63 16.90
C ASP A 117 22.36 -2.72 18.10
N ASP A 118 21.10 -3.12 17.94
CA ASP A 118 20.17 -3.38 19.07
C ASP A 118 20.52 -4.64 19.90
N ASN A 119 21.70 -5.24 19.66
CA ASN A 119 22.40 -6.04 20.66
C ASN A 119 23.26 -5.20 21.63
N VAL A 120 23.38 -3.87 21.47
CA VAL A 120 24.15 -2.95 22.32
C VAL A 120 23.56 -1.52 22.31
N THR A 121 22.74 -1.27 23.34
CA THR A 121 22.49 -0.01 24.08
C THR A 121 21.93 1.24 23.39
N GLU A 122 20.81 1.70 23.96
CA GLU A 122 20.29 3.07 24.01
C GLU A 122 21.37 4.15 23.84
N THR A 123 21.13 5.15 22.98
CA THR A 123 20.93 6.55 23.39
C THR A 123 20.74 7.51 22.20
N ASP A 124 19.91 8.51 22.49
CA ASP A 124 19.88 9.89 21.99
C ASP A 124 19.14 10.23 20.68
N ASP A 125 17.97 10.82 20.95
CA ASP A 125 17.08 11.57 20.09
C ASP A 125 17.85 12.64 19.27
N VAL A 126 17.78 12.54 17.95
CA VAL A 126 18.06 13.69 17.07
C VAL A 126 16.90 13.86 16.10
N GLU A 127 16.03 14.82 16.42
CA GLU A 127 15.01 15.35 15.51
C GLU A 127 15.69 15.96 14.28
N ILE A 128 15.46 15.39 13.10
CA ILE A 128 15.83 16.02 11.82
C ILE A 128 14.55 16.49 11.14
N TYR A 129 14.35 17.81 11.17
CA TYR A 129 13.34 18.53 10.40
C TYR A 129 13.55 18.27 8.90
N GLY A 130 12.55 17.69 8.23
CA GLY A 130 12.51 17.60 6.78
C GLY A 130 12.39 18.99 6.18
N SER A 131 13.41 19.43 5.43
CA SER A 131 13.33 20.65 4.62
C SER A 131 12.37 20.41 3.46
N THR A 132 11.39 21.31 3.38
CA THR A 132 10.44 21.59 2.27
C THR A 132 11.01 21.38 0.87
#